data_AF-A0A7C1FYD6-F1
#
_entry.id   AF-A0A7C1FYD6-F1
#
_cell.length_a   1.000
_cell.length_b   1.000
_cell.length_c   1.000
_cell.angle_alpha   90.00
_cell.angle_beta   90.00
_cell.angle_gamma   90.00
#
_symmetry.space_group_name_H-M   'P 1'
#
loop_
_entity.id
_entity.type
_entity.pdbx_description
1 polymer ?
#
loop_
_entity_poly.entity_id
_entity_poly.type
_entity_poly.pdbx_seq_one_letter_code
_entity_poly.pdbx_strand_id
1 'polypeptide(L)'
;MNQRVFFYVRSHGYEFPKDGFGMQGTSLQVVPGGKARLKIHRVNIAERLYRITGEGIYRDSVLLGRAVAIARPVLNGQVLGQDSVLTAVYRGKLYWFWGDTQQPAHPLGNFHASGAVSELPGSGGLDPQQGVQLEYFVDQEGKSRPMAPMAGEGPTWIEALTVLHDQSGKERLYAIYAKVRPNSLDAYRRGIAVFDDAEERFQHLADWPMDSAVHPAGHTFKHTEEGVEYVYFAFPLPVVRVRANTADFCRPDAYQAYTCLQPAATLSGKNAPTGSKPSANRIDRSDDGRVRWGWKASTAPVSPQQQASLINSGVLKPSEALLHLQDPDSGKPLLAHRGSVYWNAYRQRWVMIVCEQFGTSVLGEIWYAEADTPLGPWVYARKIVTHEKQSFYNPKQHPEFDKLGGRIIFFEGTYTHTFSGNPERTPRYDYNQMMYKLDLADYRLVLPVPVYRFVASDKTIRWAAVPQAAEARQAEVAFFALDRPR
;
A
#
# COMPACT_ATOMS: atom_id res chain seq x y z
N MET A 1 37.23 -1.67 -25.43
CA MET A 1 37.89 -2.37 -24.32
C MET A 1 39.31 -1.85 -24.16
N ASN A 2 39.94 -2.01 -23.00
CA ASN A 2 41.30 -1.52 -22.66
C ASN A 2 41.48 0.00 -22.76
N GLN A 3 40.44 0.76 -22.45
CA GLN A 3 40.47 2.22 -22.44
C GLN A 3 39.81 2.75 -21.17
N ARG A 4 40.15 3.99 -20.81
CA ARG A 4 39.51 4.72 -19.72
C ARG A 4 38.19 5.32 -20.24
N VAL A 5 37.07 4.87 -19.69
CA VAL A 5 35.72 5.30 -20.13
C VAL A 5 35.03 6.00 -18.96
N PHE A 6 34.42 7.15 -19.22
CA PHE A 6 33.58 7.85 -18.24
C PHE A 6 32.19 7.21 -18.16
N PHE A 7 31.73 6.91 -16.95
CA PHE A 7 30.40 6.39 -16.67
C PHE A 7 29.63 7.39 -15.81
N TYR A 8 28.43 7.75 -16.23
CA TYR A 8 27.47 8.41 -15.36
C TYR A 8 26.90 7.41 -14.35
N VAL A 9 26.70 7.86 -13.12
CA VAL A 9 26.17 7.04 -12.03
C VAL A 9 24.93 7.73 -11.48
N ARG A 10 23.76 7.15 -11.75
CA ARG A 10 22.47 7.67 -11.30
C ARG A 10 21.62 6.56 -10.72
N SER A 11 20.90 6.86 -9.63
CA SER A 11 19.90 5.97 -9.06
C SER A 11 18.88 6.77 -8.25
N HIS A 12 17.59 6.44 -8.35
CA HIS A 12 16.59 6.98 -7.42
C HIS A 12 16.98 6.66 -5.97
N GLY A 13 16.96 7.66 -5.09
CA GLY A 13 17.26 7.50 -3.66
C GLY A 13 18.73 7.37 -3.28
N TYR A 14 19.65 7.44 -4.25
CA TYR A 14 21.09 7.35 -4.02
C TYR A 14 21.87 8.33 -4.90
N GLU A 15 22.90 8.93 -4.33
CA GLU A 15 23.72 9.92 -5.01
C GLU A 15 25.17 9.44 -5.16
N PHE A 16 25.76 9.79 -6.29
CA PHE A 16 27.21 9.74 -6.50
C PHE A 16 27.75 11.18 -6.45
N PRO A 17 28.96 11.42 -5.91
CA PRO A 17 29.51 12.77 -5.87
C PRO A 17 29.65 13.38 -7.28
N LYS A 18 29.42 14.69 -7.38
CA LYS A 18 29.72 15.48 -8.58
C LYS A 18 31.19 15.87 -8.58
N ASP A 19 31.79 15.95 -9.77
CA ASP A 19 33.12 16.55 -9.93
C ASP A 19 33.08 18.09 -9.96
N GLY A 20 34.23 18.74 -10.15
CA GLY A 20 34.33 20.21 -10.21
C GLY A 20 33.60 20.87 -11.37
N PHE A 21 33.12 20.10 -12.35
CA PHE A 21 32.31 20.56 -13.48
C PHE A 21 30.82 20.18 -13.33
N GLY A 22 30.45 19.54 -12.21
CA GLY A 22 29.09 19.13 -11.93
C GLY A 22 28.71 17.75 -12.49
N MET A 23 29.65 17.02 -13.09
CA MET A 23 29.39 15.71 -13.69
C MET A 23 29.25 14.64 -12.61
N GLN A 24 28.16 13.88 -12.66
CA GLN A 24 27.86 12.84 -11.67
C GLN A 24 28.30 11.46 -12.18
N GLY A 25 29.58 11.17 -12.05
CA GLY A 25 30.16 9.96 -12.59
C GLY A 25 31.66 9.80 -12.34
N THR A 26 32.25 8.75 -12.89
CA THR A 26 33.68 8.53 -12.78
C THR A 26 34.22 7.77 -13.98
N SER A 27 35.51 7.96 -14.27
CA SER A 27 36.20 7.18 -15.29
C SER A 27 36.73 5.88 -14.73
N LEU A 28 36.39 4.77 -15.39
CA LEU A 28 36.88 3.44 -15.05
C LEU A 28 37.82 2.93 -16.13
N GLN A 29 38.87 2.23 -15.71
CA GLN A 29 39.70 1.46 -16.63
C GLN A 29 38.96 0.18 -17.01
N VAL A 30 38.50 0.08 -18.25
CA VAL A 30 37.67 -1.05 -18.71
C VAL A 30 38.56 -2.14 -19.28
N VAL A 31 38.78 -3.21 -18.52
CA VAL A 31 39.52 -4.42 -18.95
C VAL A 31 38.63 -5.65 -18.86
N PRO A 32 38.78 -6.64 -19.77
CA PRO A 32 38.04 -7.91 -19.68
C PRO A 32 38.23 -8.57 -18.30
N GLY A 33 37.15 -9.03 -17.68
CA GLY A 33 37.19 -9.64 -16.34
C GLY A 33 37.49 -8.68 -15.18
N GLY A 34 37.70 -7.38 -15.45
CA GLY A 34 38.00 -6.37 -14.44
C GLY A 34 36.84 -6.10 -13.48
N LYS A 35 37.15 -5.47 -12.34
CA LYS A 35 36.19 -5.07 -11.32
C LYS A 35 36.48 -3.66 -10.83
N ALA A 36 35.42 -2.87 -10.67
CA ALA A 36 35.45 -1.61 -9.94
C ALA A 36 34.39 -1.64 -8.84
N ARG A 37 34.61 -0.86 -7.78
CA ARG A 37 33.62 -0.65 -6.71
C ARG A 37 33.36 0.84 -6.59
N LEU A 38 32.12 1.24 -6.81
CA LEU A 38 31.65 2.61 -6.63
C LEU A 38 30.87 2.68 -5.33
N LYS A 39 31.23 3.63 -4.45
CA LYS A 39 30.45 3.92 -3.25
C LYS A 39 29.42 5.00 -3.62
N ILE A 40 28.16 4.74 -3.30
CA ILE A 40 27.04 5.68 -3.45
C ILE A 40 26.49 6.03 -2.07
N HIS A 41 25.96 7.24 -1.92
CA HIS A 41 25.34 7.70 -0.69
C HIS A 41 23.82 7.52 -0.78
N ARG A 42 23.22 6.83 0.18
CA ARG A 42 21.77 6.68 0.26
C ARG A 42 21.15 7.95 0.87
N VAL A 43 20.30 8.64 0.11
CA VAL A 43 19.57 9.82 0.58
C VAL A 43 18.16 9.47 1.08
N ASN A 44 17.51 8.47 0.48
CA ASN A 44 16.23 7.94 0.99
C ASN A 44 16.39 7.41 2.41
N ILE A 45 15.36 7.47 3.24
CA ILE A 45 15.38 6.87 4.59
C ILE A 45 15.21 5.36 4.49
N ALA A 46 14.34 4.88 3.61
CA ALA A 46 14.23 3.45 3.31
C ALA A 46 15.40 2.99 2.42
N GLU A 47 15.88 1.77 2.66
CA GLU A 47 16.89 1.11 1.86
C GLU A 47 16.22 0.27 0.78
N ARG A 48 16.59 0.48 -0.49
CA ARG A 48 16.13 -0.33 -1.62
C ARG A 48 16.92 -1.63 -1.66
N LEU A 49 16.23 -2.76 -1.74
CA LEU A 49 16.87 -4.09 -1.70
C LEU A 49 16.98 -4.70 -3.10
N TYR A 50 15.89 -5.26 -3.61
CA TYR A 50 15.84 -6.01 -4.86
C TYR A 50 14.46 -5.87 -5.54
N ARG A 51 14.34 -6.36 -6.77
CA ARG A 51 13.05 -6.55 -7.43
C ARG A 51 12.51 -7.93 -7.07
N ILE A 52 11.23 -8.01 -6.70
CA ILE A 52 10.57 -9.28 -6.34
C ILE A 52 10.09 -9.99 -7.60
N THR A 53 9.56 -9.23 -8.56
CA THR A 53 8.96 -9.73 -9.79
C THR A 53 9.71 -9.22 -11.02
N GLY A 54 9.35 -9.76 -12.18
CA GLY A 54 9.82 -9.31 -13.49
C GLY A 54 11.09 -9.98 -14.00
N GLU A 55 11.51 -9.59 -15.20
CA GLU A 55 12.64 -10.24 -15.86
C GLU A 55 14.01 -9.71 -15.41
N GLY A 56 14.98 -10.62 -15.37
CA GLY A 56 16.39 -10.34 -15.17
C GLY A 56 16.75 -9.84 -13.78
N ILE A 57 16.03 -10.23 -12.73
CA ILE A 57 16.26 -9.81 -11.33
C ILE A 57 17.75 -9.95 -10.96
N TYR A 58 18.37 -11.09 -11.29
CA TYR A 58 19.80 -11.36 -11.09
C TYR A 58 20.56 -11.68 -12.38
N ARG A 59 20.09 -11.21 -13.54
CA ARG A 59 20.70 -11.49 -14.86
C ARG A 59 22.21 -11.27 -14.87
N ASP A 60 22.64 -10.10 -14.40
CA ASP A 60 24.05 -9.72 -14.46
C ASP A 60 24.90 -10.52 -13.46
N SER A 61 24.32 -10.97 -12.34
CA SER A 61 25.00 -11.91 -11.43
C SER A 61 25.23 -13.26 -12.08
N VAL A 62 24.22 -13.78 -12.80
CA VAL A 62 24.34 -15.05 -13.56
C VAL A 62 25.39 -14.95 -14.65
N LEU A 63 25.39 -13.87 -15.46
CA LEU A 63 26.40 -13.65 -16.50
C LEU A 63 27.82 -13.54 -15.95
N LEU A 64 27.97 -13.08 -14.71
CA LEU A 64 29.25 -12.96 -14.01
C LEU A 64 29.60 -14.20 -13.18
N GLY A 65 28.81 -15.28 -13.24
CA GLY A 65 29.04 -16.51 -12.46
C GLY A 65 28.94 -16.31 -10.94
N ARG A 66 28.16 -15.34 -10.48
CA ARG A 66 27.98 -15.04 -9.04
C ARG A 66 26.80 -15.80 -8.46
N ALA A 67 26.89 -16.11 -7.17
CA ALA A 67 25.80 -16.70 -6.41
C ALA A 67 24.57 -15.77 -6.41
N VAL A 68 23.39 -16.39 -6.45
CA VAL A 68 22.08 -15.75 -6.44
C VAL A 68 21.20 -16.45 -5.42
N ALA A 69 20.29 -15.72 -4.79
CA ALA A 69 19.51 -16.24 -3.66
C ALA A 69 18.30 -17.09 -4.08
N ILE A 70 17.79 -16.90 -5.30
CA ILE A 70 16.55 -17.52 -5.79
C ILE A 70 16.81 -18.54 -6.91
N ALA A 71 15.97 -19.58 -6.98
CA ALA A 71 16.12 -20.68 -7.93
C ALA A 71 15.88 -20.29 -9.39
N ARG A 72 15.06 -19.25 -9.64
CA ARG A 72 14.73 -18.75 -10.98
C ARG A 72 15.18 -17.28 -11.14
N PRO A 73 16.49 -17.03 -11.21
CA PRO A 73 17.09 -15.70 -11.06
C PRO A 73 16.93 -14.76 -12.27
N VAL A 74 16.62 -15.31 -13.45
CA VAL A 74 16.53 -14.56 -14.71
C VAL A 74 15.09 -14.41 -15.18
N LEU A 75 14.29 -15.47 -15.13
CA LEU A 75 12.88 -15.43 -15.53
C LEU A 75 12.12 -16.50 -14.75
N ASN A 76 11.00 -16.11 -14.13
CA ASN A 76 10.14 -17.00 -13.37
C ASN A 76 8.69 -16.84 -13.84
N GLY A 77 7.97 -17.96 -14.02
CA GLY A 77 6.59 -17.97 -14.51
C GLY A 77 6.35 -17.25 -15.84
N GLN A 78 7.40 -17.04 -16.65
CA GLN A 78 7.38 -16.18 -17.83
C GLN A 78 6.85 -14.75 -17.56
N VAL A 79 7.18 -14.18 -16.39
CA VAL A 79 6.75 -12.83 -16.00
C VAL A 79 7.83 -11.79 -16.34
N LEU A 80 7.47 -10.77 -17.12
CA LEU A 80 8.33 -9.61 -17.40
C LEU A 80 8.05 -8.43 -16.46
N GLY A 81 6.80 -8.30 -16.01
CA GLY A 81 6.32 -7.29 -15.08
C GLY A 81 4.92 -7.62 -14.57
N GLN A 82 4.57 -7.14 -13.38
CA GLN A 82 3.32 -7.32 -12.67
C GLN A 82 2.91 -6.02 -11.97
N ASP A 83 1.64 -5.65 -12.13
CA ASP A 83 1.05 -4.51 -11.46
C ASP A 83 0.55 -4.84 -10.04
N SER A 84 0.67 -3.86 -9.14
CA SER A 84 0.12 -3.88 -7.79
C SER A 84 0.64 -5.05 -6.95
N VAL A 85 0.08 -5.29 -5.76
CA VAL A 85 0.25 -6.53 -5.02
C VAL A 85 -0.83 -6.66 -3.96
N LEU A 86 -1.28 -7.88 -3.74
CA LEU A 86 -2.05 -8.30 -2.58
C LEU A 86 -1.43 -9.58 -2.03
N THR A 87 -1.30 -9.67 -0.71
CA THR A 87 -0.79 -10.88 -0.05
C THR A 87 -1.67 -11.26 1.12
N ALA A 88 -1.71 -12.55 1.41
CA ALA A 88 -2.29 -13.09 2.62
C ALA A 88 -1.53 -14.34 3.05
N VAL A 89 -1.30 -14.50 4.35
CA VAL A 89 -0.86 -15.77 4.90
C VAL A 89 -2.06 -16.71 4.92
N TYR A 90 -1.96 -17.82 4.18
CA TYR A 90 -3.04 -18.78 4.02
C TYR A 90 -2.43 -20.18 4.07
N ARG A 91 -2.91 -21.03 4.99
CA ARG A 91 -2.43 -22.41 5.18
C ARG A 91 -0.91 -22.52 5.35
N GLY A 92 -0.34 -21.61 6.13
CA GLY A 92 1.08 -21.59 6.48
C GLY A 92 2.02 -21.06 5.39
N LYS A 93 1.52 -20.69 4.20
CA LYS A 93 2.30 -20.05 3.14
C LYS A 93 1.86 -18.62 2.92
N LEU A 94 2.74 -17.81 2.35
CA LEU A 94 2.37 -16.49 1.86
C LEU A 94 1.88 -16.62 0.42
N TYR A 95 0.61 -16.29 0.21
CA TYR A 95 0.00 -16.20 -1.12
C TYR A 95 0.15 -14.78 -1.64
N TRP A 96 0.52 -14.69 -2.91
CA TRP A 96 0.76 -13.44 -3.62
C TRP A 96 -0.15 -13.36 -4.83
N PHE A 97 -0.77 -12.21 -5.03
CA PHE A 97 -1.57 -11.92 -6.20
C PHE A 97 -1.23 -10.55 -6.76
N TRP A 98 -1.13 -10.50 -8.08
CA TRP A 98 -0.82 -9.29 -8.84
C TRP A 98 -1.89 -9.07 -9.90
N GLY A 99 -2.01 -7.84 -10.38
CA GLY A 99 -2.90 -7.46 -11.47
C GLY A 99 -2.31 -7.80 -12.85
N ASP A 100 -2.39 -6.82 -13.74
CA ASP A 100 -1.94 -6.91 -15.12
C ASP A 100 -0.48 -7.40 -15.20
N THR A 101 -0.26 -8.44 -16.00
CA THR A 101 1.01 -9.16 -16.06
C THR A 101 1.54 -9.21 -17.49
N GLN A 102 2.74 -8.66 -17.68
CA GLN A 102 3.47 -8.68 -18.95
C GLN A 102 4.25 -10.00 -19.11
N GLN A 103 4.32 -10.50 -20.35
CA GLN A 103 4.93 -11.81 -20.65
C GLN A 103 5.77 -11.75 -21.94
N PRO A 104 6.75 -12.65 -22.13
CA PRO A 104 7.60 -12.70 -23.32
C PRO A 104 6.81 -12.80 -24.63
N ALA A 105 5.79 -13.67 -24.64
CA ALA A 105 5.03 -13.96 -25.85
C ALA A 105 4.13 -12.80 -26.31
N HIS A 106 3.72 -11.91 -25.39
CA HIS A 106 2.85 -10.80 -25.72
C HIS A 106 2.94 -9.69 -24.64
N PRO A 107 3.06 -8.40 -25.02
CA PRO A 107 3.20 -7.26 -24.10
C PRO A 107 1.98 -6.99 -23.19
N LEU A 108 0.97 -7.86 -23.25
CA LEU A 108 -0.31 -7.80 -22.57
C LEU A 108 -0.78 -9.24 -22.35
N GLY A 109 -0.15 -9.96 -21.40
CA GLY A 109 -0.13 -11.41 -21.34
C GLY A 109 -1.24 -12.05 -20.50
N ASN A 110 -1.46 -11.57 -19.27
CA ASN A 110 -2.53 -12.01 -18.38
C ASN A 110 -3.15 -10.81 -17.64
N PHE A 111 -4.47 -10.65 -17.77
CA PHE A 111 -5.27 -9.56 -17.21
C PHE A 111 -6.32 -10.00 -16.19
N HIS A 112 -6.25 -11.26 -15.75
CA HIS A 112 -7.22 -11.85 -14.83
C HIS A 112 -6.54 -12.21 -13.51
N ALA A 113 -5.64 -11.32 -13.07
CA ALA A 113 -4.68 -11.54 -12.02
C ALA A 113 -3.71 -12.72 -12.26
N SER A 114 -2.52 -12.59 -11.72
CA SER A 114 -1.53 -13.65 -11.60
C SER A 114 -1.27 -13.95 -10.12
N GLY A 115 -0.68 -15.10 -9.82
CA GLY A 115 -0.38 -15.46 -8.44
C GLY A 115 0.78 -16.41 -8.27
N ALA A 116 1.30 -16.43 -7.05
CA ALA A 116 2.37 -17.29 -6.61
C ALA A 116 2.22 -17.59 -5.12
N VAL A 117 2.99 -18.55 -4.63
CA VAL A 117 3.21 -18.79 -3.21
C VAL A 117 4.69 -18.64 -2.87
N SER A 118 4.98 -18.33 -1.61
CA SER A 118 6.31 -18.50 -1.03
C SER A 118 6.19 -19.04 0.39
N GLU A 119 7.22 -19.73 0.84
CA GLU A 119 7.37 -20.05 2.26
C GLU A 119 7.59 -18.77 3.08
N LEU A 120 7.15 -18.78 4.34
CA LEU A 120 7.38 -17.69 5.28
C LEU A 120 8.84 -17.69 5.79
N PRO A 121 9.43 -16.52 6.09
CA PRO A 121 10.70 -16.47 6.80
C PRO A 121 10.62 -17.26 8.11
N GLY A 122 11.63 -18.09 8.38
CA GLY A 122 11.62 -18.99 9.54
C GLY A 122 10.89 -20.32 9.34
N SER A 123 10.12 -20.47 8.26
CA SER A 123 9.42 -21.70 7.86
C SER A 123 9.90 -22.23 6.51
N GLY A 124 11.20 -22.10 6.22
CA GLY A 124 11.82 -22.49 4.95
C GLY A 124 11.92 -21.37 3.91
N GLY A 125 11.27 -20.23 4.14
CA GLY A 125 11.43 -19.03 3.34
C GLY A 125 12.80 -18.36 3.52
N LEU A 126 13.23 -17.61 2.50
CA LEU A 126 14.48 -16.85 2.53
C LEU A 126 14.42 -15.70 3.54
N ASP A 127 15.60 -15.21 3.95
CA ASP A 127 15.70 -13.90 4.61
C ASP A 127 15.11 -12.81 3.68
N PRO A 128 14.12 -12.00 4.13
CA PRO A 128 13.54 -10.91 3.33
C PRO A 128 14.54 -9.83 2.86
N GLN A 129 15.76 -9.81 3.38
CA GLN A 129 16.83 -8.95 2.86
C GLN A 129 17.56 -9.53 1.64
N GLN A 130 17.42 -10.84 1.40
CA GLN A 130 18.15 -11.56 0.36
C GLN A 130 17.29 -11.87 -0.87
N GLY A 131 15.99 -12.13 -0.67
CA GLY A 131 15.08 -12.47 -1.76
C GLY A 131 13.75 -13.05 -1.27
N VAL A 132 12.83 -13.28 -2.21
CA VAL A 132 11.63 -14.08 -2.00
C VAL A 132 11.64 -15.21 -3.05
N GLN A 133 11.54 -16.45 -2.59
CA GLN A 133 11.46 -17.61 -3.48
C GLN A 133 10.00 -17.80 -3.91
N LEU A 134 9.63 -17.21 -5.05
CA LEU A 134 8.29 -17.32 -5.61
C LEU A 134 8.10 -18.62 -6.41
N GLU A 135 7.04 -19.35 -6.08
CA GLU A 135 6.51 -20.47 -6.87
C GLU A 135 5.21 -20.02 -7.53
N TYR A 136 5.29 -19.68 -8.82
CA TYR A 136 4.13 -19.22 -9.58
C TYR A 136 3.15 -20.37 -9.85
N PHE A 137 1.86 -20.06 -9.80
CA PHE A 137 0.84 -20.89 -10.43
C PHE A 137 0.96 -20.73 -11.95
N VAL A 138 1.31 -21.82 -12.63
CA VAL A 138 1.59 -21.83 -14.07
C VAL A 138 0.66 -22.76 -14.85
N ASP A 139 0.49 -22.50 -16.13
CA ASP A 139 -0.15 -23.39 -17.10
C ASP A 139 0.79 -24.52 -17.56
N GLN A 140 0.34 -25.33 -18.52
CA GLN A 140 1.10 -26.47 -19.05
C GLN A 140 2.37 -26.01 -19.79
N GLU A 141 2.40 -24.78 -20.29
CA GLU A 141 3.53 -24.13 -20.95
C GLU A 141 4.48 -23.43 -19.96
N GLY A 142 4.20 -23.48 -18.66
CA GLY A 142 5.01 -22.86 -17.62
C GLY A 142 4.84 -21.35 -17.50
N LYS A 143 3.80 -20.78 -18.13
CA LYS A 143 3.43 -19.37 -18.07
C LYS A 143 2.51 -19.12 -16.87
N SER A 144 2.68 -17.98 -16.20
CA SER A 144 1.80 -17.60 -15.09
C SER A 144 0.35 -17.52 -15.56
N ARG A 145 -0.50 -18.39 -14.99
CA ARG A 145 -1.88 -18.59 -15.43
C ARG A 145 -2.85 -17.57 -14.80
N PRO A 146 -4.00 -17.31 -15.44
CA PRO A 146 -5.09 -16.53 -14.86
C PRO A 146 -5.56 -17.08 -13.50
N MET A 147 -5.55 -16.24 -12.47
CA MET A 147 -6.00 -16.64 -11.12
C MET A 147 -7.46 -16.30 -10.85
N ALA A 148 -8.03 -15.31 -11.54
CA ALA A 148 -9.40 -14.86 -11.37
C ALA A 148 -10.08 -14.61 -12.75
N PRO A 149 -10.28 -15.64 -13.59
CA PRO A 149 -10.94 -15.52 -14.89
C PRO A 149 -12.46 -15.34 -14.76
N MET A 150 -12.88 -14.27 -14.10
CA MET A 150 -14.28 -13.94 -13.84
C MET A 150 -15.02 -13.61 -15.14
N ALA A 151 -16.24 -14.14 -15.26
CA ALA A 151 -17.09 -13.97 -16.43
C ALA A 151 -17.36 -12.50 -16.78
N GLY A 152 -17.30 -12.18 -18.06
CA GLY A 152 -17.43 -10.83 -18.64
C GLY A 152 -16.17 -10.39 -19.38
N GLU A 153 -16.31 -9.40 -20.25
CA GLU A 153 -15.22 -8.85 -21.06
C GLU A 153 -14.19 -8.07 -20.24
N GLY A 154 -12.98 -7.96 -20.78
CA GLY A 154 -11.91 -7.14 -20.21
C GLY A 154 -11.23 -7.72 -18.97
N PRO A 155 -10.29 -6.97 -18.37
CA PRO A 155 -9.53 -7.41 -17.20
C PRO A 155 -10.40 -7.75 -15.99
N THR A 156 -9.87 -8.62 -15.13
CA THR A 156 -10.33 -8.80 -13.76
C THR A 156 -9.26 -8.30 -12.81
N TRP A 157 -9.59 -7.29 -12.02
CA TRP A 157 -8.71 -6.79 -10.96
C TRP A 157 -9.18 -7.29 -9.61
N ILE A 158 -8.26 -7.84 -8.82
CA ILE A 158 -8.49 -8.13 -7.41
C ILE A 158 -8.22 -6.83 -6.64
N GLU A 159 -9.22 -6.33 -5.94
CA GLU A 159 -9.19 -5.04 -5.25
C GLU A 159 -8.88 -5.18 -3.76
N ALA A 160 -9.24 -6.32 -3.15
CA ALA A 160 -8.90 -6.64 -1.77
C ALA A 160 -8.78 -8.16 -1.60
N LEU A 161 -8.03 -8.59 -0.58
CA LEU A 161 -7.77 -9.99 -0.27
C LEU A 161 -7.82 -10.18 1.25
N THR A 162 -8.47 -11.22 1.76
CA THR A 162 -8.48 -11.55 3.19
C THR A 162 -8.67 -13.04 3.44
N VAL A 163 -8.23 -13.53 4.59
CA VAL A 163 -8.46 -14.91 5.05
C VAL A 163 -9.46 -14.89 6.19
N LEU A 164 -10.51 -15.69 6.08
CA LEU A 164 -11.53 -15.88 7.12
C LEU A 164 -11.70 -17.38 7.38
N HIS A 165 -12.30 -17.72 8.51
CA HIS A 165 -12.69 -19.10 8.82
C HIS A 165 -14.15 -19.32 8.41
N ASP A 166 -14.42 -20.43 7.73
CA ASP A 166 -15.79 -20.86 7.47
C ASP A 166 -16.45 -21.45 8.72
N GLN A 167 -17.72 -21.87 8.59
CA GLN A 167 -18.51 -22.43 9.70
C GLN A 167 -17.90 -23.71 10.31
N SER A 168 -17.04 -24.42 9.57
CA SER A 168 -16.31 -25.60 10.06
C SER A 168 -14.99 -25.24 10.76
N GLY A 169 -14.64 -23.96 10.81
CA GLY A 169 -13.36 -23.49 11.34
C GLY A 169 -12.20 -23.63 10.35
N LYS A 170 -12.47 -23.91 9.07
CA LYS A 170 -11.45 -24.05 8.04
C LYS A 170 -11.10 -22.68 7.45
N GLU A 171 -9.81 -22.40 7.30
CA GLU A 171 -9.36 -21.20 6.59
C GLU A 171 -9.84 -21.21 5.13
N ARG A 172 -10.38 -20.07 4.70
CA ARG A 172 -10.77 -19.75 3.34
C ARG A 172 -10.19 -18.40 2.93
N LEU A 173 -9.66 -18.33 1.72
CA LEU A 173 -9.11 -17.11 1.13
C LEU A 173 -10.17 -16.44 0.25
N TYR A 174 -10.53 -15.20 0.57
CA TYR A 174 -11.54 -14.41 -0.13
C TYR A 174 -10.93 -13.19 -0.81
N ALA A 175 -11.54 -12.79 -1.91
CA ALA A 175 -11.17 -11.63 -2.69
C ALA A 175 -12.39 -10.76 -3.03
N ILE A 176 -12.20 -9.45 -3.10
CA ILE A 176 -13.10 -8.53 -3.78
C ILE A 176 -12.50 -8.28 -5.16
N TYR A 177 -13.32 -8.32 -6.22
CA TYR A 177 -12.86 -8.10 -7.57
C TYR A 177 -13.75 -7.12 -8.35
N ALA A 178 -13.16 -6.51 -9.37
CA ALA A 178 -13.84 -5.73 -10.39
C ALA A 178 -13.55 -6.25 -11.80
N LYS A 179 -14.54 -6.13 -12.69
CA LYS A 179 -14.39 -6.23 -14.15
C LYS A 179 -14.33 -4.85 -14.74
N VAL A 180 -13.36 -4.65 -15.62
CA VAL A 180 -12.98 -3.32 -16.11
C VAL A 180 -13.16 -3.24 -17.62
N ARG A 181 -13.70 -2.13 -18.10
CA ARG A 181 -13.78 -1.86 -19.54
C ARG A 181 -12.39 -1.50 -20.07
N PRO A 182 -11.85 -2.20 -21.08
CA PRO A 182 -10.49 -1.94 -21.57
C PRO A 182 -10.24 -0.50 -22.03
N ASN A 183 -11.27 0.16 -22.57
CA ASN A 183 -11.11 1.48 -23.19
C ASN A 183 -11.24 2.66 -22.20
N SER A 184 -11.99 2.51 -21.11
CA SER A 184 -12.23 3.59 -20.15
C SER A 184 -11.60 3.33 -18.79
N LEU A 185 -11.19 2.09 -18.51
CA LEU A 185 -10.74 1.62 -17.21
C LEU A 185 -11.82 1.73 -16.10
N ASP A 186 -13.08 1.89 -16.48
CA ASP A 186 -14.20 1.90 -15.53
C ASP A 186 -14.58 0.48 -15.11
N ALA A 187 -14.78 0.30 -13.82
CA ALA A 187 -15.41 -0.91 -13.29
C ALA A 187 -16.88 -0.95 -13.72
N TYR A 188 -17.30 -2.04 -14.38
CA TYR A 188 -18.69 -2.23 -14.81
C TYR A 188 -19.38 -3.44 -14.15
N ARG A 189 -18.61 -4.29 -13.47
CA ARG A 189 -19.11 -5.35 -12.59
C ARG A 189 -18.16 -5.50 -11.42
N ARG A 190 -18.70 -5.84 -10.26
CA ARG A 190 -17.93 -6.17 -9.06
C ARG A 190 -18.47 -7.46 -8.45
N GLY A 191 -17.65 -8.12 -7.65
CA GLY A 191 -18.08 -9.30 -6.93
C GLY A 191 -17.10 -9.72 -5.85
N ILE A 192 -17.51 -10.76 -5.15
CA ILE A 192 -16.74 -11.48 -4.16
C ILE A 192 -16.33 -12.80 -4.80
N ALA A 193 -15.09 -13.19 -4.57
CA ALA A 193 -14.55 -14.48 -5.00
C ALA A 193 -13.95 -15.24 -3.82
N VAL A 194 -13.92 -16.55 -3.94
CA VAL A 194 -13.25 -17.45 -2.99
C VAL A 194 -12.21 -18.28 -3.73
N PHE A 195 -11.04 -18.46 -3.14
CA PHE A 195 -10.02 -19.35 -3.68
C PHE A 195 -10.49 -20.79 -3.53
N ASP A 196 -10.55 -21.51 -4.65
CA ASP A 196 -10.74 -22.95 -4.68
C ASP A 196 -9.36 -23.62 -4.58
N ASP A 197 -9.15 -24.41 -3.54
CA ASP A 197 -7.85 -25.04 -3.29
C ASP A 197 -7.55 -26.22 -4.23
N ALA A 198 -8.58 -26.87 -4.78
CA ALA A 198 -8.39 -28.00 -5.69
C ALA A 198 -8.05 -27.49 -7.10
N GLU A 199 -8.72 -26.42 -7.52
CA GLU A 199 -8.49 -25.79 -8.82
C GLU A 199 -7.33 -24.77 -8.77
N GLU A 200 -6.93 -24.38 -7.56
CA GLU A 200 -5.93 -23.35 -7.25
C GLU A 200 -6.21 -22.04 -7.98
N ARG A 201 -7.47 -21.57 -7.95
CA ARG A 201 -7.91 -20.31 -8.56
C ARG A 201 -9.12 -19.73 -7.85
N PHE A 202 -9.36 -18.43 -8.02
CA PHE A 202 -10.55 -17.78 -7.53
C PHE A 202 -11.78 -18.14 -8.36
N GLN A 203 -12.86 -18.47 -7.68
CA GLN A 203 -14.19 -18.64 -8.24
C GLN A 203 -15.12 -17.55 -7.72
N HIS A 204 -16.02 -17.08 -8.60
CA HIS A 204 -17.06 -16.15 -8.20
C HIS A 204 -17.93 -16.76 -7.10
N LEU A 205 -18.19 -15.98 -6.05
CA LEU A 205 -19.00 -16.39 -4.91
C LEU A 205 -20.30 -15.58 -4.80
N ALA A 206 -20.22 -14.26 -4.96
CA ALA A 206 -21.38 -13.38 -4.87
C ALA A 206 -21.17 -12.11 -5.69
N ASP A 207 -22.27 -11.55 -6.22
CA ASP A 207 -22.22 -10.24 -6.89
C ASP A 207 -22.12 -9.10 -5.86
N TRP A 208 -21.45 -8.02 -6.26
CA TRP A 208 -21.40 -6.78 -5.51
C TRP A 208 -22.14 -5.69 -6.31
N PRO A 209 -23.30 -5.20 -5.85
CA PRO A 209 -24.09 -4.22 -6.59
C PRO A 209 -23.29 -2.95 -6.88
N MET A 210 -23.33 -2.47 -8.13
CA MET A 210 -22.57 -1.30 -8.58
C MET A 210 -23.01 0.01 -7.91
N ASP A 211 -24.24 0.06 -7.40
CA ASP A 211 -24.84 1.20 -6.69
C ASP A 211 -24.64 1.13 -5.16
N SER A 212 -23.88 0.15 -4.66
CA SER A 212 -23.52 0.06 -3.24
C SER A 212 -22.76 1.30 -2.80
N ALA A 213 -23.25 1.95 -1.73
CA ALA A 213 -22.63 3.16 -1.20
C ALA A 213 -21.23 2.90 -0.60
N VAL A 214 -21.02 1.72 -0.04
CA VAL A 214 -19.75 1.27 0.51
C VAL A 214 -19.13 0.30 -0.48
N HIS A 215 -17.83 0.44 -0.75
CA HIS A 215 -17.07 -0.47 -1.58
C HIS A 215 -15.70 -0.72 -0.92
N PRO A 216 -15.42 -1.96 -0.49
CA PRO A 216 -14.14 -2.32 0.08
C PRO A 216 -13.07 -2.47 -1.00
N ALA A 217 -11.92 -1.84 -0.80
CA ALA A 217 -10.75 -1.98 -1.66
C ALA A 217 -9.47 -1.74 -0.84
N GLY A 218 -8.34 -2.18 -1.37
CA GLY A 218 -7.01 -1.97 -0.79
C GLY A 218 -6.52 -3.11 0.10
N HIS A 219 -5.53 -2.78 0.93
CA HIS A 219 -4.86 -3.76 1.77
C HIS A 219 -5.67 -4.04 3.03
N THR A 220 -5.81 -5.31 3.40
CA THR A 220 -6.61 -5.69 4.56
C THR A 220 -5.76 -5.96 5.79
N PHE A 221 -6.37 -5.74 6.95
CA PHE A 221 -5.88 -6.25 8.23
C PHE A 221 -7.09 -6.56 9.12
N LYS A 222 -6.87 -7.38 10.15
CA LYS A 222 -7.88 -7.65 11.18
C LYS A 222 -7.60 -6.83 12.42
N HIS A 223 -8.64 -6.31 13.05
CA HIS A 223 -8.54 -5.61 14.32
C HIS A 223 -9.79 -5.85 15.16
N THR A 224 -9.58 -6.08 16.46
CA THR A 224 -10.67 -6.28 17.42
C THR A 224 -10.97 -5.00 18.16
N GLU A 225 -12.22 -4.57 18.09
CA GLU A 225 -12.76 -3.42 18.81
C GLU A 225 -13.95 -3.86 19.65
N GLU A 226 -13.91 -3.55 20.94
CA GLU A 226 -15.00 -3.85 21.89
C GLU A 226 -15.46 -5.33 21.83
N GLY A 227 -14.50 -6.24 21.63
CA GLY A 227 -14.74 -7.69 21.56
C GLY A 227 -15.23 -8.20 20.20
N VAL A 228 -15.33 -7.34 19.18
CA VAL A 228 -15.71 -7.73 17.81
C VAL A 228 -14.52 -7.60 16.88
N GLU A 229 -14.14 -8.68 16.21
CA GLU A 229 -13.11 -8.64 15.18
C GLU A 229 -13.69 -8.15 13.85
N TYR A 230 -13.00 -7.19 13.23
CA TYR A 230 -13.33 -6.62 11.93
C TYR A 230 -12.19 -6.84 10.94
N VAL A 231 -12.53 -7.05 9.68
CA VAL A 231 -11.63 -6.83 8.55
C VAL A 231 -11.72 -5.37 8.14
N TYR A 232 -10.58 -4.70 8.15
CA TYR A 232 -10.40 -3.33 7.67
C TYR A 232 -9.84 -3.32 6.25
N PHE A 233 -10.17 -2.28 5.48
CA PHE A 233 -9.73 -2.09 4.10
C PHE A 233 -9.04 -0.75 3.94
N ALA A 234 -7.72 -0.75 3.82
CA ALA A 234 -6.88 0.45 3.74
C ALA A 234 -6.67 0.89 2.28
N PHE A 235 -7.28 2.02 1.90
CA PHE A 235 -7.17 2.58 0.55
C PHE A 235 -7.31 4.12 0.47
N PRO A 236 -6.29 4.89 0.88
CA PRO A 236 -5.16 4.48 1.71
C PRO A 236 -5.55 4.41 3.20
N LEU A 237 -6.67 5.03 3.56
CA LEU A 237 -7.24 5.03 4.90
C LEU A 237 -8.06 3.76 5.15
N PRO A 238 -7.99 3.16 6.36
CA PRO A 238 -8.82 2.02 6.74
C PRO A 238 -10.21 2.46 7.23
N VAL A 239 -10.94 3.19 6.37
CA VAL A 239 -12.27 3.76 6.70
C VAL A 239 -13.42 2.87 6.27
N VAL A 240 -13.16 1.70 5.71
CA VAL A 240 -14.19 0.69 5.42
C VAL A 240 -13.88 -0.55 6.25
N ARG A 241 -14.91 -1.15 6.85
CA ARG A 241 -14.79 -2.40 7.60
C ARG A 241 -16.02 -3.29 7.47
N VAL A 242 -15.83 -4.57 7.77
CA VAL A 242 -16.88 -5.58 7.93
C VAL A 242 -16.49 -6.52 9.07
N ARG A 243 -17.45 -7.15 9.75
CA ARG A 243 -17.10 -8.16 10.77
C ARG A 243 -16.30 -9.30 10.12
N ALA A 244 -15.33 -9.83 10.85
CA ALA A 244 -14.41 -10.86 10.35
C ALA A 244 -15.02 -12.27 10.37
N ASN A 245 -16.16 -12.45 9.69
CA ASN A 245 -16.79 -13.75 9.48
C ASN A 245 -17.31 -13.88 8.05
N THR A 246 -17.43 -15.11 7.55
CA THR A 246 -17.85 -15.37 6.16
C THR A 246 -19.25 -14.81 5.84
N ALA A 247 -20.19 -14.88 6.77
CA ALA A 247 -21.58 -14.49 6.53
C ALA A 247 -21.70 -12.98 6.27
N ASP A 248 -21.06 -12.15 7.10
CA ASP A 248 -21.05 -10.70 6.92
C ASP A 248 -20.14 -10.29 5.76
N PHE A 249 -19.00 -10.96 5.55
CA PHE A 249 -18.10 -10.64 4.43
C PHE A 249 -18.79 -10.80 3.06
N CYS A 250 -19.66 -11.79 2.90
CA CYS A 250 -20.39 -12.06 1.65
C CYS A 250 -21.61 -11.15 1.43
N ARG A 251 -21.85 -10.18 2.32
CA ARG A 251 -23.03 -9.32 2.32
C ARG A 251 -22.64 -7.86 2.14
N PRO A 252 -22.83 -7.26 0.95
CA PRO A 252 -22.47 -5.86 0.71
C PRO A 252 -23.10 -4.87 1.70
N ASP A 253 -24.30 -5.15 2.21
CA ASP A 253 -25.02 -4.34 3.19
C ASP A 253 -24.46 -4.41 4.62
N ALA A 254 -23.61 -5.41 4.92
CA ALA A 254 -22.96 -5.56 6.22
C ALA A 254 -21.72 -4.64 6.38
N TYR A 255 -21.24 -4.03 5.29
CA TYR A 255 -20.07 -3.16 5.31
C TYR A 255 -20.44 -1.77 5.81
N GLN A 256 -19.52 -1.18 6.58
CA GLN A 256 -19.68 0.16 7.15
C GLN A 256 -18.51 1.04 6.71
N ALA A 257 -18.79 2.32 6.51
CA ALA A 257 -17.77 3.33 6.28
C ALA A 257 -17.68 4.30 7.47
N TYR A 258 -16.47 4.70 7.85
CA TYR A 258 -16.22 5.76 8.81
C TYR A 258 -16.23 7.10 8.08
N THR A 259 -17.29 7.89 8.28
CA THR A 259 -17.59 9.04 7.41
C THR A 259 -18.27 10.18 8.17
N CYS A 260 -18.00 11.41 7.74
CA CYS A 260 -18.66 12.63 8.20
C CYS A 260 -19.94 12.97 7.43
N LEU A 261 -20.38 12.13 6.50
CA LEU A 261 -21.62 12.36 5.77
C LEU A 261 -22.85 12.00 6.60
N GLN A 262 -23.97 12.67 6.36
CA GLN A 262 -25.27 12.24 6.88
C GLN A 262 -25.60 10.81 6.41
N PRO A 263 -26.36 10.02 7.20
CA PRO A 263 -26.76 8.67 6.80
C PRO A 263 -27.40 8.63 5.41
N ALA A 264 -27.00 7.64 4.60
CA ALA A 264 -27.43 7.46 3.20
C ALA A 264 -27.08 8.61 2.24
N ALA A 265 -26.30 9.60 2.67
CA ALA A 265 -25.84 10.67 1.80
C ALA A 265 -24.61 10.26 0.97
N THR A 266 -24.50 10.88 -0.21
CA THR A 266 -23.30 10.88 -1.05
C THR A 266 -22.74 12.30 -1.14
N LEU A 267 -21.47 12.51 -1.47
CA LEU A 267 -20.89 13.87 -1.52
C LEU A 267 -21.46 14.74 -2.64
N SER A 268 -21.62 14.15 -3.82
CA SER A 268 -22.31 14.70 -4.97
C SER A 268 -23.58 13.86 -5.17
N GLY A 269 -24.74 14.47 -5.46
CA GLY A 269 -26.00 13.71 -5.64
C GLY A 269 -25.83 12.55 -6.63
N LYS A 270 -26.68 11.52 -6.56
CA LYS A 270 -26.59 10.34 -7.47
C LYS A 270 -26.48 10.71 -8.97
N ASN A 271 -26.97 11.90 -9.35
CA ASN A 271 -26.96 12.44 -10.72
C ASN A 271 -26.13 13.74 -10.87
N ALA A 272 -25.25 14.07 -9.93
CA ALA A 272 -24.48 15.30 -9.98
C ALA A 272 -23.35 15.18 -11.04
N PRO A 273 -23.16 16.18 -11.92
CA PRO A 273 -22.05 16.20 -12.88
C PRO A 273 -20.70 15.99 -12.19
N THR A 274 -19.78 15.32 -12.86
CA THR A 274 -18.38 15.20 -12.44
C THR A 274 -17.79 16.60 -12.20
N GLY A 275 -17.21 16.82 -11.02
CA GLY A 275 -16.69 18.13 -10.61
C GLY A 275 -17.70 19.05 -9.91
N SER A 276 -18.93 18.60 -9.63
CA SER A 276 -19.89 19.36 -8.81
C SER A 276 -19.31 19.72 -7.44
N LYS A 277 -19.55 20.95 -6.98
CA LYS A 277 -19.14 21.38 -5.64
C LYS A 277 -19.78 20.48 -4.57
N PRO A 278 -19.02 20.04 -3.55
CA PRO A 278 -19.59 19.32 -2.42
C PRO A 278 -20.65 20.15 -1.70
N SER A 279 -21.75 19.53 -1.28
CA SER A 279 -22.83 20.23 -0.58
C SER A 279 -22.60 20.20 0.94
N ALA A 280 -22.55 21.37 1.57
CA ALA A 280 -22.41 21.51 3.02
C ALA A 280 -23.54 20.85 3.81
N ASN A 281 -24.75 20.84 3.25
CA ASN A 281 -25.96 20.27 3.89
C ASN A 281 -25.91 18.74 4.05
N ARG A 282 -24.86 18.09 3.52
CA ARG A 282 -24.67 16.64 3.59
C ARG A 282 -23.65 16.21 4.63
N ILE A 283 -22.96 17.17 5.27
CA ILE A 283 -22.06 16.88 6.39
C ILE A 283 -22.90 16.70 7.64
N ASP A 284 -22.68 15.60 8.35
CA ASP A 284 -23.24 15.32 9.66
C ASP A 284 -22.56 16.23 10.68
N ARG A 285 -23.32 17.22 11.16
CA ARG A 285 -22.90 18.14 12.20
C ARG A 285 -23.83 17.99 13.40
N SER A 286 -23.27 18.15 14.59
CA SER A 286 -24.03 18.31 15.82
C SER A 286 -24.68 19.69 15.91
N ASP A 287 -25.60 19.87 16.86
CA ASP A 287 -26.33 21.13 17.06
C ASP A 287 -25.40 22.30 17.42
N ASP A 288 -24.22 22.01 17.99
CA ASP A 288 -23.16 22.99 18.27
C ASP A 288 -22.23 23.25 17.07
N GLY A 289 -22.50 22.64 15.93
CA GLY A 289 -21.77 22.81 14.67
C GLY A 289 -20.57 21.88 14.49
N ARG A 290 -20.17 21.05 15.46
CA ARG A 290 -19.05 20.11 15.31
C ARG A 290 -19.37 18.98 14.33
N VAL A 291 -18.42 18.65 13.45
CA VAL A 291 -18.51 17.52 12.49
C VAL A 291 -18.51 16.19 13.23
N ARG A 292 -19.46 15.31 12.90
CA ARG A 292 -19.59 13.96 13.46
C ARG A 292 -19.05 12.91 12.49
N TRP A 293 -17.86 12.42 12.78
CA TRP A 293 -17.34 11.20 12.17
C TRP A 293 -17.87 9.98 12.91
N GLY A 294 -18.24 8.94 12.17
CA GLY A 294 -18.73 7.69 12.77
C GLY A 294 -18.90 6.59 11.74
N TRP A 295 -18.98 5.35 12.22
CA TRP A 295 -19.29 4.18 11.41
C TRP A 295 -20.76 4.22 10.98
N LYS A 296 -20.99 4.24 9.67
CA LYS A 296 -22.32 4.31 9.07
C LYS A 296 -22.47 3.24 8.01
N ALA A 297 -23.57 2.49 8.07
CA ALA A 297 -23.98 1.60 6.98
C ALA A 297 -24.55 2.43 5.82
N SER A 298 -24.54 1.85 4.62
CA SER A 298 -25.18 2.43 3.42
C SER A 298 -24.78 3.89 3.11
N THR A 299 -23.60 4.32 3.56
CA THR A 299 -23.12 5.71 3.43
C THR A 299 -21.68 5.67 2.94
N ALA A 300 -21.35 6.46 1.92
CA ALA A 300 -20.04 6.38 1.29
C ALA A 300 -18.91 6.95 2.19
N PRO A 301 -17.69 6.37 2.12
CA PRO A 301 -16.52 7.01 2.70
C PRO A 301 -16.17 8.31 1.95
N VAL A 302 -15.39 9.19 2.58
CA VAL A 302 -14.85 10.41 1.97
C VAL A 302 -13.37 10.20 1.67
N SER A 303 -13.00 10.13 0.38
CA SER A 303 -11.61 9.92 -0.05
C SER A 303 -10.70 11.10 0.34
N PRO A 304 -9.36 10.93 0.35
CA PRO A 304 -8.43 12.05 0.57
C PRO A 304 -8.66 13.23 -0.38
N GLN A 305 -8.90 12.97 -1.67
CA GLN A 305 -9.21 13.99 -2.67
C GLN A 305 -10.52 14.73 -2.37
N GLN A 306 -11.54 13.99 -1.92
CA GLN A 306 -12.82 14.58 -1.51
C GLN A 306 -12.69 15.40 -0.23
N GLN A 307 -11.91 14.94 0.76
CA GLN A 307 -11.60 15.71 1.98
C GLN A 307 -10.87 17.01 1.63
N ALA A 308 -9.86 16.96 0.75
CA ALA A 308 -9.16 18.15 0.27
C ALA A 308 -10.12 19.12 -0.46
N SER A 309 -11.03 18.60 -1.28
CA SER A 309 -12.06 19.43 -1.96
C SER A 309 -13.03 20.10 -0.97
N LEU A 310 -13.46 19.39 0.08
CA LEU A 310 -14.29 19.94 1.15
C LEU A 310 -13.57 21.04 1.93
N ILE A 311 -12.27 20.87 2.19
CA ILE A 311 -11.44 21.89 2.84
C ILE A 311 -11.30 23.13 1.94
N ASN A 312 -10.91 22.92 0.68
CA ASN A 312 -10.70 24.00 -0.28
C ASN A 312 -11.98 24.80 -0.59
N SER A 313 -13.15 24.16 -0.43
CA SER A 313 -14.46 24.82 -0.60
C SER A 313 -15.00 25.48 0.69
N GLY A 314 -14.30 25.35 1.82
CA GLY A 314 -14.71 25.88 3.12
C GLY A 314 -15.85 25.12 3.80
N VAL A 315 -16.23 23.95 3.28
CA VAL A 315 -17.27 23.08 3.86
C VAL A 315 -16.78 22.36 5.10
N LEU A 316 -15.51 21.95 5.09
CA LEU A 316 -14.78 21.46 6.25
C LEU A 316 -13.62 22.41 6.55
N LYS A 317 -13.27 22.56 7.82
CA LYS A 317 -11.97 23.11 8.19
C LYS A 317 -10.90 22.01 7.99
N PRO A 318 -9.60 22.37 7.81
CA PRO A 318 -8.51 21.53 8.33
C PRO A 318 -8.82 21.23 9.82
N SER A 319 -8.19 20.38 10.61
CA SER A 319 -8.72 19.96 11.94
C SER A 319 -10.10 19.24 11.96
N GLU A 320 -11.06 19.53 11.06
CA GLU A 320 -12.35 18.80 10.99
C GLU A 320 -12.30 17.56 10.09
N ALA A 321 -11.37 17.50 9.13
CA ALA A 321 -11.21 16.30 8.29
C ALA A 321 -10.60 15.12 9.07
N LEU A 322 -10.62 13.92 8.50
CA LEU A 322 -10.01 12.75 9.16
C LEU A 322 -8.51 12.66 8.88
N LEU A 323 -8.11 12.99 7.65
CA LEU A 323 -6.73 12.91 7.18
C LEU A 323 -6.14 14.31 7.03
N HIS A 324 -5.06 14.59 7.76
CA HIS A 324 -4.32 15.86 7.68
C HIS A 324 -2.83 15.59 7.58
N LEU A 325 -2.45 14.62 6.74
CA LEU A 325 -1.05 14.28 6.59
C LEU A 325 -0.27 15.47 6.04
N GLN A 326 0.82 15.80 6.72
CA GLN A 326 1.74 16.88 6.36
C GLN A 326 3.17 16.54 6.75
N ASP A 327 4.12 17.14 6.05
CA ASP A 327 5.53 17.08 6.40
C ASP A 327 5.82 17.93 7.65
N PRO A 328 6.36 17.35 8.75
CA PRO A 328 6.66 18.11 9.96
C PRO A 328 7.64 19.27 9.79
N ASP A 329 8.53 19.23 8.79
CA ASP A 329 9.55 20.27 8.64
C ASP A 329 9.08 21.42 7.76
N SER A 330 8.30 21.14 6.71
CA SER A 330 7.81 22.16 5.78
C SER A 330 6.36 22.59 6.00
N GLY A 331 5.58 21.82 6.77
CA GLY A 331 4.14 22.02 6.94
C GLY A 331 3.31 21.76 5.68
N LYS A 332 3.94 21.26 4.59
CA LYS A 332 3.24 21.01 3.33
C LYS A 332 2.28 19.83 3.49
N PRO A 333 0.99 19.99 3.13
CA PRO A 333 0.04 18.89 3.14
C PRO A 333 0.39 17.91 2.03
N LEU A 334 0.08 16.63 2.25
CA LEU A 334 0.23 15.59 1.24
C LEU A 334 -1.13 15.05 0.80
N LEU A 335 -1.26 14.84 -0.51
CA LEU A 335 -2.45 14.20 -1.08
C LEU A 335 -2.21 12.69 -1.12
N ALA A 336 -2.70 11.99 -0.11
CA ALA A 336 -2.56 10.54 -0.02
C ALA A 336 -3.31 9.83 -1.16
N HIS A 337 -2.65 8.84 -1.77
CA HIS A 337 -3.23 8.02 -2.83
C HIS A 337 -3.48 6.58 -2.35
N ARG A 338 -2.55 5.66 -2.56
CA ARG A 338 -2.66 4.26 -2.12
C ARG A 338 -1.65 3.97 -1.03
N GLY A 339 -1.96 3.05 -0.13
CA GLY A 339 -1.10 2.73 0.99
C GLY A 339 -1.66 1.62 1.86
N SER A 340 -0.84 1.19 2.82
CA SER A 340 -1.17 0.13 3.77
C SER A 340 -1.01 0.62 5.21
N VAL A 341 -1.79 0.03 6.11
CA VAL A 341 -1.81 0.34 7.54
C VAL A 341 -1.72 -0.96 8.33
N TYR A 342 -0.83 -1.03 9.30
CA TYR A 342 -0.71 -2.16 10.23
C TYR A 342 -0.30 -1.69 11.62
N TRP A 343 -0.64 -2.47 12.64
CA TRP A 343 -0.07 -2.30 13.97
C TRP A 343 1.42 -2.64 13.94
N ASN A 344 2.25 -1.84 14.60
CA ASN A 344 3.68 -2.10 14.76
C ASN A 344 4.03 -2.29 16.24
N ALA A 345 4.54 -3.47 16.59
CA ALA A 345 4.84 -3.82 17.98
C ALA A 345 5.99 -2.99 18.58
N TYR A 346 7.02 -2.67 17.80
CA TYR A 346 8.15 -1.84 18.24
C TYR A 346 7.74 -0.41 18.56
N ARG A 347 6.87 0.18 17.72
CA ARG A 347 6.34 1.54 17.93
C ARG A 347 5.20 1.59 18.94
N GLN A 348 4.53 0.46 19.17
CA GLN A 348 3.25 0.41 19.88
C GLN A 348 2.23 1.40 19.30
N ARG A 349 2.22 1.50 17.97
CA ARG A 349 1.38 2.41 17.19
C ARG A 349 0.95 1.75 15.90
N TRP A 350 -0.13 2.23 15.32
CA TRP A 350 -0.46 1.98 13.93
C TRP A 350 0.50 2.76 13.05
N VAL A 351 1.04 2.09 12.04
CA VAL A 351 1.95 2.71 11.07
C VAL A 351 1.35 2.64 9.67
N MET A 352 1.52 3.72 8.92
CA MET A 352 1.06 3.84 7.54
C MET A 352 2.27 4.00 6.62
N ILE A 353 2.28 3.24 5.53
CA ILE A 353 3.13 3.49 4.37
C ILE A 353 2.22 3.90 3.21
N VAL A 354 2.39 5.11 2.70
CA VAL A 354 1.46 5.72 1.75
C VAL A 354 2.16 6.45 0.62
N CYS A 355 1.62 6.32 -0.58
CA CYS A 355 2.05 7.04 -1.78
C CYS A 355 1.39 8.43 -1.82
N GLU A 356 2.17 9.45 -2.14
CA GLU A 356 1.70 10.81 -2.43
C GLU A 356 1.39 10.97 -3.92
N GLN A 357 0.27 11.64 -4.22
CA GLN A 357 -0.09 12.04 -5.56
C GLN A 357 0.45 13.44 -5.88
N PHE A 358 1.02 13.61 -7.06
CA PHE A 358 1.53 14.91 -7.55
C PHE A 358 2.60 15.54 -6.64
N GLY A 359 3.49 14.69 -6.09
CA GLY A 359 4.69 15.14 -5.37
C GLY A 359 5.73 15.72 -6.33
N THR A 360 7.00 15.35 -6.15
CA THR A 360 8.05 15.66 -7.13
C THR A 360 7.84 14.89 -8.44
N SER A 361 7.13 13.77 -8.37
CA SER A 361 6.70 12.89 -9.43
C SER A 361 5.21 12.59 -9.27
N VAL A 362 4.54 12.15 -10.33
CA VAL A 362 3.08 11.89 -10.31
C VAL A 362 2.70 10.90 -9.19
N LEU A 363 3.52 9.85 -8.99
CA LEU A 363 3.34 8.82 -7.96
C LEU A 363 4.70 8.26 -7.46
N GLY A 364 5.73 9.09 -7.28
CA GLY A 364 7.08 8.61 -6.94
C GLY A 364 7.40 8.59 -5.45
N GLU A 365 6.57 9.24 -4.64
CA GLU A 365 6.92 9.63 -3.28
C GLU A 365 6.17 8.76 -2.26
N ILE A 366 6.93 8.12 -1.37
CA ILE A 366 6.38 7.27 -0.31
C ILE A 366 6.69 7.87 1.05
N TRP A 367 5.67 7.83 1.91
CA TRP A 367 5.65 8.45 3.22
C TRP A 367 5.34 7.43 4.31
N TYR A 368 5.93 7.65 5.49
CA TYR A 368 5.69 6.93 6.73
C TYR A 368 4.95 7.82 7.72
N ALA A 369 3.88 7.33 8.35
CA ALA A 369 3.15 8.03 9.40
C ALA A 369 2.81 7.09 10.57
N GLU A 370 2.52 7.66 11.75
CA GLU A 370 2.15 6.94 12.96
C GLU A 370 0.81 7.47 13.53
N ALA A 371 0.02 6.59 14.15
CA ALA A 371 -1.22 6.92 14.85
C ALA A 371 -1.52 5.95 16.01
N ASP A 372 -2.37 6.37 16.94
CA ASP A 372 -2.79 5.54 18.08
C ASP A 372 -3.90 4.55 17.74
N THR A 373 -4.73 4.85 16.75
CA THR A 373 -5.80 3.97 16.26
C THR A 373 -5.65 3.76 14.75
N PRO A 374 -6.27 2.71 14.17
CA PRO A 374 -6.24 2.54 12.72
C PRO A 374 -6.82 3.75 11.96
N LEU A 375 -7.77 4.48 12.57
CA LEU A 375 -8.42 5.64 11.98
C LEU A 375 -7.64 6.95 12.17
N GLY A 376 -6.57 6.93 12.97
CA GLY A 376 -5.74 8.12 13.25
C GLY A 376 -5.65 8.46 14.75
N PRO A 377 -5.28 9.71 15.08
CA PRO A 377 -5.10 10.84 14.17
C PRO A 377 -3.88 10.68 13.25
N TRP A 378 -4.09 10.83 11.94
CA TRP A 378 -3.05 10.79 10.91
C TRP A 378 -2.67 12.21 10.50
N VAL A 379 -1.64 12.78 11.14
CA VAL A 379 -1.25 14.19 10.94
C VAL A 379 0.16 14.34 10.37
N TYR A 380 1.16 13.70 10.95
CA TYR A 380 2.54 13.92 10.54
C TYR A 380 3.10 12.72 9.78
N ALA A 381 3.80 12.99 8.68
CA ALA A 381 4.45 11.95 7.89
C ALA A 381 5.87 12.33 7.46
N ARG A 382 6.76 11.33 7.35
CA ARG A 382 8.10 11.48 6.79
C ARG A 382 8.22 10.83 5.43
N LYS A 383 8.79 11.55 4.48
CA LYS A 383 9.14 11.01 3.16
C LYS A 383 10.29 10.03 3.33
N ILE A 384 10.07 8.77 2.98
CA ILE A 384 11.04 7.68 3.15
C ILE A 384 11.64 7.23 1.82
N VAL A 385 10.94 7.44 0.70
CA VAL A 385 11.40 7.12 -0.66
C VAL A 385 10.99 8.23 -1.61
N THR A 386 11.92 8.63 -2.48
CA THR A 386 11.66 9.44 -3.67
C THR A 386 12.08 8.66 -4.92
N HIS A 387 11.17 8.55 -5.88
CA HIS A 387 11.43 8.06 -7.23
C HIS A 387 11.29 9.22 -8.21
N GLU A 388 12.35 10.01 -8.37
CA GLU A 388 12.31 11.22 -9.20
C GLU A 388 11.88 10.94 -10.65
N LYS A 389 10.82 11.62 -11.10
CA LYS A 389 10.20 11.48 -12.43
C LYS A 389 9.78 10.04 -12.76
N GLN A 390 9.56 9.20 -11.76
CA GLN A 390 9.27 7.79 -11.93
C GLN A 390 8.14 7.38 -10.98
N SER A 391 7.22 6.54 -11.43
CA SER A 391 6.12 6.10 -10.56
C SER A 391 6.54 4.87 -9.74
N PHE A 392 6.24 4.91 -8.44
CA PHE A 392 6.35 3.84 -7.48
C PHE A 392 5.15 3.90 -6.52
N TYR A 393 4.12 3.10 -6.80
CA TYR A 393 2.80 3.25 -6.16
C TYR A 393 2.26 1.96 -5.56
N ASN A 394 1.09 2.08 -4.91
CA ASN A 394 0.41 1.02 -4.18
C ASN A 394 1.31 0.30 -3.16
N PRO A 395 1.93 1.03 -2.21
CA PRO A 395 2.89 0.42 -1.32
C PRO A 395 2.22 -0.51 -0.32
N LYS A 396 2.70 -1.75 -0.27
CA LYS A 396 2.23 -2.79 0.66
C LYS A 396 3.33 -3.14 1.65
N GLN A 397 3.04 -2.99 2.94
CA GLN A 397 3.87 -3.56 4.00
C GLN A 397 3.69 -5.09 4.07
N HIS A 398 4.75 -5.76 4.52
CA HIS A 398 4.81 -7.18 4.85
C HIS A 398 5.11 -7.37 6.34
N PRO A 399 4.11 -7.28 7.24
CA PRO A 399 4.29 -7.58 8.66
C PRO A 399 4.92 -8.97 8.90
N GLU A 400 4.61 -9.93 8.02
CA GLU A 400 5.15 -11.28 8.04
C GLU A 400 6.67 -11.38 7.81
N PHE A 401 7.30 -10.29 7.35
CA PHE A 401 8.74 -10.20 7.11
C PHE A 401 9.47 -9.37 8.17
N ASP A 402 8.75 -8.81 9.15
CA ASP A 402 9.34 -7.92 10.11
C ASP A 402 10.49 -8.59 10.90
N LYS A 403 11.42 -7.76 11.39
CA LYS A 403 12.52 -8.23 12.22
C LYS A 403 12.65 -7.38 13.46
N LEU A 404 13.24 -7.98 14.49
CA LEU A 404 13.52 -7.34 15.77
C LEU A 404 12.22 -6.76 16.40
N GLY A 405 11.15 -7.56 16.40
CA GLY A 405 9.86 -7.19 16.98
C GLY A 405 9.17 -6.02 16.28
N GLY A 406 9.31 -5.91 14.96
CA GLY A 406 8.73 -4.82 14.17
C GLY A 406 9.59 -3.57 14.04
N ARG A 407 10.82 -3.53 14.60
CA ARG A 407 11.74 -2.38 14.39
C ARG A 407 12.15 -2.26 12.93
N ILE A 408 12.44 -3.38 12.27
CA ILE A 408 12.75 -3.41 10.85
C ILE A 408 11.51 -3.89 10.12
N ILE A 409 10.94 -3.04 9.28
CA ILE A 409 9.78 -3.37 8.45
C ILE A 409 10.18 -3.42 6.97
N PHE A 410 9.39 -4.18 6.21
CA PHE A 410 9.56 -4.35 4.78
C PHE A 410 8.29 -3.91 4.07
N PHE A 411 8.46 -3.26 2.93
CA PHE A 411 7.35 -2.91 2.05
C PHE A 411 7.79 -2.95 0.60
N GLU A 412 6.85 -3.26 -0.27
CA GLU A 412 7.04 -3.19 -1.71
C GLU A 412 6.08 -2.19 -2.35
N GLY A 413 6.25 -1.97 -3.64
CA GLY A 413 5.34 -1.18 -4.46
C GLY A 413 5.68 -1.35 -5.94
N THR A 414 4.79 -0.88 -6.80
CA THR A 414 4.90 -1.04 -8.25
C THR A 414 5.72 0.07 -8.85
N TYR A 415 6.94 -0.25 -9.29
CA TYR A 415 7.75 0.63 -10.12
C TYR A 415 7.29 0.54 -11.58
N THR A 416 6.88 1.66 -12.16
CA THR A 416 6.43 1.69 -13.56
C THR A 416 6.74 3.01 -14.23
N HIS A 417 7.04 2.93 -15.53
CA HIS A 417 7.21 4.09 -16.39
C HIS A 417 5.86 4.61 -16.91
N THR A 418 4.82 3.79 -16.99
CA THR A 418 3.54 4.12 -17.68
C THR A 418 2.93 5.45 -17.23
N PHE A 419 2.94 5.75 -15.93
CA PHE A 419 2.32 6.97 -15.38
C PHE A 419 3.32 8.09 -15.06
N SER A 420 4.59 7.87 -15.36
CA SER A 420 5.67 8.68 -14.80
C SER A 420 5.90 9.99 -15.56
N GLY A 421 5.60 10.01 -16.86
CA GLY A 421 6.04 11.08 -17.77
C GLY A 421 7.58 11.14 -17.94
N ASN A 422 8.33 10.15 -17.42
CA ASN A 422 9.78 10.09 -17.58
C ASN A 422 10.11 9.96 -19.07
N PRO A 423 11.04 10.74 -19.64
CA PRO A 423 11.55 10.44 -20.98
C PRO A 423 12.45 9.21 -21.00
N GLU A 424 13.01 8.82 -19.85
CA GLU A 424 13.96 7.72 -19.74
C GLU A 424 13.31 6.46 -19.17
N ARG A 425 13.45 5.34 -19.89
CA ARG A 425 12.99 4.03 -19.42
C ARG A 425 14.13 3.30 -18.72
N THR A 426 13.87 2.81 -17.51
CA THR A 426 14.78 1.87 -16.86
C THR A 426 14.59 0.49 -17.48
N PRO A 427 15.59 -0.07 -18.20
CA PRO A 427 15.39 -1.32 -18.94
C PRO A 427 14.98 -2.47 -18.02
N ARG A 428 13.94 -3.22 -18.39
CA ARG A 428 13.39 -4.39 -17.65
C ARG A 428 12.64 -4.11 -16.35
N TYR A 429 12.46 -2.83 -15.97
CA TYR A 429 11.87 -2.48 -14.68
C TYR A 429 10.39 -2.08 -14.77
N ASP A 430 9.81 -2.01 -15.97
CA ASP A 430 8.42 -1.57 -16.11
C ASP A 430 7.47 -2.57 -15.44
N TYR A 431 6.52 -2.06 -14.64
CA TYR A 431 5.66 -2.86 -13.76
C TYR A 431 6.43 -3.89 -12.94
N ASN A 432 7.45 -3.50 -12.17
CA ASN A 432 8.14 -4.44 -11.28
C ASN A 432 7.84 -4.10 -9.82
N GLN A 433 7.66 -5.11 -8.98
CA GLN A 433 7.59 -4.89 -7.55
C GLN A 433 8.99 -4.72 -6.95
N MET A 434 9.25 -3.59 -6.29
CA MET A 434 10.54 -3.34 -5.66
C MET A 434 10.43 -3.40 -4.14
N MET A 435 11.28 -4.21 -3.52
CA MET A 435 11.34 -4.38 -2.07
C MET A 435 12.20 -3.28 -1.42
N TYR A 436 11.68 -2.69 -0.36
CA TYR A 436 12.34 -1.73 0.51
C TYR A 436 12.34 -2.22 1.96
N LYS A 437 13.39 -1.83 2.70
CA LYS A 437 13.52 -2.03 4.13
C LYS A 437 13.56 -0.68 4.84
N LEU A 438 12.89 -0.56 5.98
CA LEU A 438 12.91 0.63 6.83
C LEU A 438 13.26 0.24 8.27
N ASP A 439 14.29 0.88 8.84
CA ASP A 439 14.61 0.79 10.27
C ASP A 439 13.87 1.90 11.02
N LEU A 440 12.88 1.53 11.82
CA LEU A 440 12.10 2.48 12.61
C LEU A 440 12.93 3.15 13.73
N ALA A 441 14.12 2.65 14.07
CA ALA A 441 15.00 3.39 14.97
C ALA A 441 15.77 4.54 14.30
N ASP A 442 15.64 4.73 12.97
CA ASP A 442 16.24 5.88 12.29
C ASP A 442 15.68 7.19 12.85
N TYR A 443 16.56 8.04 13.39
CA TYR A 443 16.20 9.29 14.04
C TYR A 443 15.45 10.27 13.12
N ARG A 444 15.58 10.11 11.80
CA ARG A 444 14.85 10.91 10.81
C ARG A 444 13.35 10.59 10.79
N LEU A 445 12.93 9.45 11.35
CA LEU A 445 11.52 9.02 11.46
C LEU A 445 10.83 9.49 12.74
N VAL A 446 11.45 10.38 13.51
CA VAL A 446 10.84 10.95 14.71
C VAL A 446 9.78 11.97 14.31
N LEU A 447 8.53 11.63 14.64
CA LEU A 447 7.33 12.37 14.29
C LEU A 447 6.67 12.94 15.55
N PRO A 448 6.04 14.12 15.48
CA PRO A 448 5.15 14.55 16.54
C PRO A 448 3.96 13.60 16.65
N VAL A 449 3.67 13.14 17.87
CA VAL A 449 2.54 12.26 18.21
C VAL A 449 1.52 13.05 19.03
N PRO A 450 0.23 12.67 19.03
CA PRO A 450 -0.77 13.38 19.80
C PRO A 450 -0.50 13.25 21.31
N VAL A 451 -0.72 14.34 22.02
CA VAL A 451 -0.84 14.38 23.47
C VAL A 451 -2.27 14.71 23.80
N TYR A 452 -2.92 13.79 24.51
CA TYR A 452 -4.32 13.87 24.84
C TYR A 452 -4.51 14.56 26.18
N ARG A 453 -5.59 15.35 26.28
CA ARG A 453 -6.13 15.89 27.53
C ARG A 453 -7.45 15.23 27.84
N PHE A 454 -7.64 14.79 29.08
CA PHE A 454 -8.91 14.24 29.56
C PHE A 454 -9.15 14.61 31.03
N VAL A 455 -10.41 14.51 31.45
CA VAL A 455 -10.81 14.72 32.86
C VAL A 455 -10.99 13.34 33.49
N ALA A 456 -10.17 13.01 34.48
CA ALA A 456 -10.27 11.74 35.19
C ALA A 456 -11.52 11.70 36.11
N SER A 457 -11.84 10.52 36.63
CA SER A 457 -13.00 10.30 37.51
C SER A 457 -12.97 11.15 38.79
N ASP A 458 -11.77 11.52 39.25
CA ASP A 458 -11.51 12.42 40.37
C ASP A 458 -11.61 13.92 40.00
N LYS A 459 -12.08 14.23 38.78
CA LYS A 459 -12.18 15.58 38.19
C LYS A 459 -10.83 16.27 37.94
N THR A 460 -9.71 15.55 38.00
CA THR A 460 -8.40 16.10 37.64
C THR A 460 -8.19 16.10 36.13
N ILE A 461 -7.56 17.16 35.61
CA ILE A 461 -7.15 17.20 34.19
C ILE A 461 -5.83 16.44 34.08
N ARG A 462 -5.81 15.39 33.25
CA ARG A 462 -4.63 14.57 32.99
C ARG A 462 -4.23 14.66 31.52
N TRP A 463 -2.95 14.40 31.29
CA TRP A 463 -2.32 14.43 29.98
C TRP A 463 -1.59 13.12 29.73
N ALA A 464 -1.79 12.51 28.56
CA ALA A 464 -1.12 11.27 28.20
C ALA A 464 -0.85 11.22 26.69
N ALA A 465 0.26 10.60 26.30
CA ALA A 465 0.52 10.29 24.89
C ALA A 465 -0.36 9.15 24.37
N VAL A 466 -0.78 8.25 25.27
CA VAL A 466 -1.71 7.15 24.99
C VAL A 466 -2.67 7.03 26.19
N PRO A 467 -3.95 7.41 26.05
CA PRO A 467 -4.95 7.25 27.11
C PRO A 467 -5.22 5.77 27.40
N GLN A 468 -5.55 5.44 28.65
CA GLN A 468 -6.05 4.08 28.94
C GLN A 468 -7.43 3.88 28.29
N ALA A 469 -7.82 2.64 28.02
CA ALA A 469 -9.07 2.32 27.31
C ALA A 469 -10.32 2.95 27.96
N ALA A 470 -10.37 3.02 29.29
CA ALA A 470 -11.46 3.66 30.03
C ALA A 470 -11.51 5.19 29.86
N GLU A 471 -10.37 5.82 29.56
CA GLU A 471 -10.19 7.27 29.46
C GLU A 471 -10.25 7.75 28.00
N ALA A 472 -9.96 6.86 27.05
CA ALA A 472 -9.88 7.16 25.62
C ALA A 472 -11.15 7.81 25.04
N ARG A 473 -12.33 7.48 25.59
CA ARG A 473 -13.62 8.06 25.15
C ARG A 473 -13.79 9.55 25.51
N GLN A 474 -13.03 10.05 26.47
CA GLN A 474 -13.08 11.44 26.94
C GLN A 474 -11.79 12.21 26.58
N ALA A 475 -10.86 11.56 25.89
CA ALA A 475 -9.58 12.10 25.52
C ALA A 475 -9.69 12.94 24.25
N GLU A 476 -9.28 14.20 24.33
CA GLU A 476 -9.16 15.11 23.19
C GLU A 476 -7.69 15.33 22.87
N VAL A 477 -7.31 15.31 21.59
CA VAL A 477 -5.96 15.70 21.18
C VAL A 477 -5.78 17.18 21.49
N ALA A 478 -4.88 17.49 22.42
CA ALA A 478 -4.66 18.85 22.87
C ALA A 478 -3.50 19.54 22.13
N PHE A 479 -2.43 18.80 21.85
CA PHE A 479 -1.32 19.23 21.00
C PHE A 479 -0.55 18.01 20.49
N PHE A 480 0.46 18.24 19.65
CA PHE A 480 1.39 17.21 19.19
C PHE A 480 2.80 17.52 19.71
N ALA A 481 3.52 16.48 20.15
CA ALA A 481 4.88 16.60 20.65
C ALA A 481 5.73 15.40 20.23
N LEU A 482 7.06 15.57 20.23
CA LEU A 482 7.95 14.44 20.00
C LEU A 482 7.94 13.52 21.23
N ASP A 483 7.74 12.22 21.01
CA ASP A 483 7.81 11.20 22.07
C ASP A 483 9.22 10.65 22.28
N ARG A 484 10.19 11.07 21.45
CA ARG A 484 11.59 10.63 21.49
C ARG A 484 12.52 11.70 20.90
N PRO A 485 13.82 11.69 21.26
CA PRO A 485 14.80 12.62 20.70
C PRO A 485 14.98 12.45 19.19
N ARG A 486 15.27 13.57 18.51
CA ARG A 486 15.76 13.60 17.12
C ARG A 486 17.26 13.47 17.06
#